data_AF-A0A0C1QNN8-F1
#
_entry.id   AF-A0A0C1QNN8-F1
#
_cell.length_a   1.000
_cell.length_b   1.000
_cell.length_c   1.000
_cell.angle_alpha   90.00
_cell.angle_beta   90.00
_cell.angle_gamma   90.00
#
_symmetry.space_group_name_H-M   'P 1'
#
loop_
_entity.id
_entity.type
_entity.pdbx_description
1 polymer ?
#
loop_
_entity_poly.entity_id
_entity_poly.type
_entity_poly.pdbx_seq_one_letter_code
_entity_poly.pdbx_strand_id
1 'polypeptide(L)'
;MNTVADMMLEMKKEFSIEMLDEDACREWFLKKIHAGGVHCPECSKEIASKRKLDTFWGMRRVNCPFCGRSFSAVTGTPLNGIGIEFRALYLLLFMVSHGVSVNRIADQLGISTGAAYLWANKAKCVDRARHEPPLGP
;
A
#
# COMPACT_ATOMS: atom_id res chain seq x y z
N MET A 1 5.79 -3.44 10.97
CA MET A 1 5.34 -3.00 9.63
C MET A 1 3.99 -3.66 9.39
N ASN A 2 2.92 -2.90 9.14
CA ASN A 2 1.60 -3.49 8.86
C ASN A 2 1.57 -4.07 7.44
N THR A 3 1.04 -5.28 7.29
CA THR A 3 0.99 -5.99 5.99
C THR A 3 -0.31 -5.70 5.25
N VAL A 4 -0.38 -6.09 3.97
CA VAL A 4 -1.63 -6.00 3.18
C VAL A 4 -2.75 -6.85 3.80
N ALA A 5 -2.44 -7.97 4.46
CA ALA A 5 -3.44 -8.79 5.15
C ALA A 5 -3.99 -8.08 6.42
N ASP A 6 -3.15 -7.38 7.17
CA ASP A 6 -3.60 -6.55 8.31
C ASP A 6 -4.49 -5.40 7.83
N MET A 7 -4.13 -4.79 6.70
CA MET A 7 -4.98 -3.81 6.03
C MET A 7 -6.33 -4.43 5.66
N MET A 8 -6.34 -5.61 5.05
CA MET A 8 -7.59 -6.28 4.64
C MET A 8 -8.50 -6.68 5.81
N LEU A 9 -7.94 -7.06 6.97
CA LEU A 9 -8.73 -7.38 8.16
C LEU A 9 -9.38 -6.12 8.77
N GLU A 10 -8.66 -5.01 8.85
CA GLU A 10 -9.20 -3.72 9.30
C GLU A 10 -10.20 -3.14 8.29
N MET A 11 -9.97 -3.31 6.99
CA MET A 11 -10.91 -2.92 5.93
C MET A 11 -12.29 -3.56 6.09
N LYS A 12 -12.37 -4.79 6.61
CA LYS A 12 -13.66 -5.46 6.88
C LYS A 12 -14.43 -4.84 8.05
N LYS A 13 -13.76 -4.11 8.94
CA LYS A 13 -14.37 -3.44 10.10
C LYS A 13 -14.69 -1.97 9.84
N GLU A 14 -13.90 -1.32 8.98
CA GLU A 14 -13.91 0.13 8.79
C GLU A 14 -14.36 0.58 7.39
N PHE A 15 -15.09 -0.25 6.63
CA PHE A 15 -15.63 0.19 5.33
C PHE A 15 -16.55 1.40 5.52
N SER A 16 -16.11 2.55 5.02
CA SER A 16 -16.79 3.85 5.14
C SER A 16 -16.79 4.54 3.77
N ILE A 17 -17.80 5.39 3.54
CA ILE A 17 -17.93 6.21 2.31
C ILE A 17 -16.72 7.14 2.15
N GLU A 18 -16.10 7.58 3.25
CA GLU A 18 -14.89 8.41 3.22
C GLU A 18 -13.71 7.73 2.51
N MET A 19 -13.69 6.40 2.46
CA MET A 19 -12.66 5.64 1.73
C MET A 19 -12.82 5.71 0.20
N LEU A 20 -13.88 6.35 -0.29
CA LEU A 20 -14.07 6.71 -1.69
C LEU A 20 -13.46 8.07 -2.06
N ASP A 21 -12.91 8.79 -1.09
CA ASP A 21 -12.04 9.95 -1.34
C ASP A 21 -10.58 9.47 -1.51
N GLU A 22 -9.94 9.91 -2.59
CA GLU A 22 -8.59 9.46 -2.95
C GLU A 22 -7.53 9.95 -1.94
N ASP A 23 -7.68 11.18 -1.43
CA ASP A 23 -6.71 11.76 -0.50
C ASP A 23 -6.84 11.11 0.89
N ALA A 24 -8.07 10.91 1.37
CA ALA A 24 -8.34 10.20 2.62
C ALA A 24 -7.85 8.74 2.55
N CYS A 25 -8.14 8.06 1.43
CA CYS A 25 -7.72 6.68 1.23
C CYS A 25 -6.19 6.55 1.18
N ARG A 26 -5.52 7.45 0.46
CA ARG A 26 -4.06 7.55 0.45
C ARG A 26 -3.50 7.75 1.84
N GLU A 27 -4.02 8.71 2.58
CA GLU A 27 -3.55 9.01 3.93
C GLU A 27 -3.69 7.79 4.85
N TRP A 28 -4.83 7.08 4.77
CA TRP A 28 -5.07 5.85 5.53
C TRP A 28 -4.01 4.77 5.24
N PHE A 29 -3.74 4.47 3.96
CA PHE A 29 -2.72 3.50 3.58
C PHE A 29 -1.32 3.90 4.07
N LEU A 30 -0.93 5.15 3.82
CA LEU A 30 0.42 5.61 4.15
C LEU A 30 0.64 5.64 5.67
N LYS A 31 -0.37 6.04 6.48
CA LYS A 31 -0.30 5.97 7.94
C LYS A 31 -0.12 4.55 8.45
N LYS A 32 -0.77 3.55 7.84
CA LYS A 32 -0.61 2.14 8.22
C LYS A 32 0.79 1.62 7.88
N ILE A 33 1.33 1.99 6.73
CA ILE A 33 2.69 1.58 6.30
C ILE A 33 3.76 2.18 7.20
N HIS A 34 3.64 3.48 7.48
CA HIS A 34 4.62 4.28 8.23
C HIS A 34 4.20 4.52 9.68
N ALA A 35 3.48 3.58 10.29
CA ALA A 35 2.98 3.69 11.67
C ALA A 35 4.11 3.88 12.70
N GLY A 36 5.32 3.40 12.40
CA GLY A 36 6.52 3.59 13.21
C GLY A 36 7.32 4.85 12.89
N GLY A 37 6.82 5.74 12.03
CA GLY A 37 7.55 6.91 11.52
C GLY A 37 8.16 6.69 10.14
N VAL A 38 8.55 7.79 9.50
CA VAL A 38 9.09 7.78 8.13
C VAL A 38 10.59 7.55 8.17
N HIS A 39 11.03 6.42 7.61
CA HIS A 39 12.43 6.01 7.61
C HIS A 39 12.97 5.89 6.19
N CYS A 40 14.25 6.22 6.00
CA CYS A 40 14.93 5.95 4.74
C CYS A 40 15.04 4.43 4.52
N PRO A 41 14.62 3.88 3.36
CA PRO A 41 14.68 2.45 3.09
C PRO A 41 16.12 1.93 2.92
N GLU A 42 17.10 2.81 2.74
CA GLU A 42 18.51 2.44 2.55
C GLU A 42 19.29 2.42 3.88
N CYS A 43 19.23 3.52 4.63
CA CYS A 43 20.06 3.69 5.83
C CYS A 43 19.25 3.67 7.13
N SER A 44 17.94 3.43 7.04
CA SER A 44 17.01 3.34 8.18
C SER A 44 16.96 4.55 9.11
N LYS A 45 17.53 5.69 8.71
CA LYS A 45 17.46 6.94 9.48
C LYS A 45 16.07 7.58 9.30
N GLU A 46 15.54 8.10 10.40
CA GLU A 46 14.26 8.79 10.42
C GLU A 46 14.32 10.13 9.66
N ILE A 47 13.24 10.44 8.94
CA ILE A 47 13.04 11.72 8.26
C ILE A 47 12.07 12.56 9.09
N ALA A 48 12.61 13.45 9.93
CA ALA A 48 11.79 14.31 10.81
C ALA A 48 11.53 15.72 10.24
N SER A 49 12.18 16.11 9.14
CA SER A 49 12.03 17.47 8.58
C SER A 49 10.60 17.68 8.04
N LYS A 50 9.87 18.66 8.59
CA LYS A 50 8.50 19.00 8.17
C LYS A 50 8.35 19.15 6.65
N ARG A 51 9.20 19.95 6.01
CA ARG A 51 9.17 20.13 4.54
C ARG A 51 9.34 18.82 3.78
N LYS A 52 10.20 17.91 4.26
CA LYS A 52 10.39 16.59 3.63
C LYS A 52 9.18 15.70 3.88
N LEU A 53 8.61 15.73 5.08
CA LEU A 53 7.38 14.99 5.41
C LEU A 53 6.21 15.46 4.52
N ASP A 54 5.98 16.77 4.36
CA ASP A 54 4.91 17.30 3.50
C ASP A 54 5.09 16.84 2.03
N THR A 55 6.34 16.76 1.56
CA THR A 55 6.66 16.23 0.22
C THR A 55 6.40 14.72 0.14
N PHE A 56 6.80 13.98 1.17
CA PHE A 56 6.68 12.53 1.27
C PHE A 56 5.21 12.07 1.31
N TRP A 57 4.39 12.67 2.17
CA TRP A 57 2.96 12.36 2.28
C TRP A 57 2.17 12.76 1.03
N GLY A 58 2.66 13.75 0.28
CA GLY A 58 2.16 14.11 -1.04
C GLY A 58 2.63 13.19 -2.19
N MET A 59 3.15 11.99 -1.88
CA MET A 59 3.62 10.99 -2.86
C MET A 59 4.76 11.45 -3.77
N ARG A 60 5.43 12.56 -3.45
CA ARG A 60 6.60 13.03 -4.18
C ARG A 60 7.88 12.40 -3.63
N ARG A 61 8.91 12.32 -4.49
CA ARG A 61 10.21 11.79 -4.06
C ARG A 61 10.90 12.77 -3.12
N VAL A 62 11.53 12.24 -2.09
CA VAL A 62 12.40 12.94 -1.15
C VAL A 62 13.78 12.33 -1.16
N ASN A 63 14.80 13.16 -0.92
CA ASN A 63 16.18 12.68 -0.79
C ASN A 63 16.54 12.56 0.70
N CYS A 64 17.11 11.43 1.09
CA CYS A 64 17.60 11.21 2.44
C CYS A 64 18.73 12.20 2.77
N PRO A 65 18.66 12.96 3.88
CA PRO A 65 19.75 13.86 4.26
C PRO A 65 21.01 13.14 4.74
N PHE A 66 20.92 11.84 5.07
CA PHE A 66 22.02 11.06 5.62
C PHE A 66 22.81 10.29 4.56
N CYS A 67 22.12 9.68 3.58
CA CYS A 67 22.76 8.85 2.54
C CYS A 67 22.50 9.33 1.11
N GLY A 68 21.72 10.41 0.92
CA GLY A 68 21.41 10.95 -0.41
C GLY A 68 20.37 10.17 -1.22
N ARG A 69 19.98 8.96 -0.81
CA ARG A 69 19.02 8.11 -1.53
C ARG A 69 17.69 8.85 -1.80
N SER A 70 17.21 8.80 -3.04
CA SER A 70 15.89 9.30 -3.44
C SER A 70 14.82 8.22 -3.34
N PHE A 71 13.73 8.48 -2.62
CA PHE A 71 12.62 7.53 -2.41
C PHE A 71 11.28 8.25 -2.22
N SER A 72 10.17 7.51 -2.37
CA SER A 72 8.79 7.99 -2.15
C SER A 72 8.14 7.22 -1.00
N ALA A 73 6.93 7.60 -0.62
CA ALA A 73 6.20 6.93 0.46
C ALA A 73 5.88 5.46 0.22
N VAL A 74 5.92 4.99 -1.02
CA VAL A 74 5.69 3.57 -1.34
C VAL A 74 6.97 2.79 -1.65
N THR A 75 8.13 3.46 -1.71
CA THR A 75 9.40 2.81 -2.02
C THR A 75 9.81 1.82 -0.92
N GLY A 76 10.10 0.57 -1.30
CA GLY A 76 10.45 -0.48 -0.34
C GLY A 76 9.27 -1.01 0.49
N THR A 77 8.03 -0.63 0.12
CA THR A 77 6.81 -1.06 0.80
C THR A 77 6.05 -2.07 -0.07
N PRO A 78 5.04 -2.79 0.46
CA PRO A 78 4.15 -3.61 -0.35
C PRO A 78 3.46 -2.85 -1.50
N LEU A 79 3.26 -1.53 -1.32
CA LEU A 79 2.66 -0.65 -2.31
C LEU A 79 3.65 -0.14 -3.38
N ASN A 80 4.90 -0.61 -3.38
CA ASN A 80 5.86 -0.22 -4.38
C ASN A 80 5.36 -0.58 -5.79
N GLY A 81 5.48 0.38 -6.72
CA GLY A 81 4.98 0.26 -8.09
C GLY A 81 3.46 0.43 -8.23
N ILE A 82 2.79 1.05 -7.24
CA ILE A 82 1.39 1.46 -7.41
C ILE A 82 1.26 2.44 -8.58
N GLY A 83 0.41 2.07 -9.54
CA GLY A 83 0.08 2.85 -10.73
C GLY A 83 -1.43 3.00 -10.93
N ILE A 84 -2.20 2.70 -9.88
CA ILE A 84 -3.64 2.93 -9.79
C ILE A 84 -3.90 3.84 -8.59
N GLU A 85 -5.06 4.49 -8.57
CA GLU A 85 -5.55 5.28 -7.43
C GLU A 85 -5.61 4.42 -6.15
N PHE A 86 -5.35 5.04 -4.99
CA PHE A 86 -5.45 4.36 -3.69
C PHE A 86 -6.88 3.89 -3.42
N ARG A 87 -7.90 4.65 -3.82
CA ARG A 87 -9.30 4.22 -3.77
C ARG A 87 -9.55 2.98 -4.63
N ALA A 88 -9.01 2.96 -5.85
CA ALA A 88 -9.15 1.80 -6.72
C ALA A 88 -8.46 0.57 -6.12
N LEU A 89 -7.28 0.74 -5.52
CA LEU A 89 -6.62 -0.31 -4.77
C LEU A 89 -7.46 -0.78 -3.57
N TYR A 90 -8.01 0.14 -2.79
CA TYR A 90 -8.87 -0.17 -1.65
C TYR A 90 -10.07 -1.02 -2.07
N LEU A 91 -10.83 -0.56 -3.07
CA LEU A 91 -12.00 -1.28 -3.58
C LEU A 91 -11.60 -2.62 -4.17
N LEU A 92 -10.49 -2.70 -4.90
CA LEU A 92 -9.96 -3.97 -5.40
C LEU A 92 -9.71 -4.95 -4.25
N LEU A 93 -8.99 -4.54 -3.21
CA LEU A 93 -8.68 -5.39 -2.06
C LEU A 93 -9.97 -5.81 -1.33
N PHE A 94 -10.92 -4.89 -1.18
CA PHE A 94 -12.22 -5.16 -0.58
C PHE A 94 -12.99 -6.22 -1.39
N MET A 95 -13.10 -6.04 -2.70
CA MET A 95 -13.82 -6.95 -3.60
C MET A 95 -13.15 -8.33 -3.68
N VAL A 96 -11.81 -8.37 -3.72
CA VAL A 96 -11.04 -9.62 -3.62
C VAL A 96 -11.37 -10.35 -2.31
N SER A 97 -11.47 -9.62 -1.18
CA SER A 97 -11.79 -10.21 0.13
C SER A 97 -13.21 -10.79 0.23
N HIS A 98 -14.09 -10.41 -0.70
CA HIS A 98 -15.46 -10.92 -0.86
C HIS A 98 -15.59 -11.92 -2.02
N GLY A 99 -14.47 -12.38 -2.60
CA GLY A 99 -14.47 -13.42 -3.63
C GLY A 99 -14.94 -12.95 -5.02
N VAL A 100 -14.98 -11.64 -5.28
CA VAL A 100 -15.30 -11.13 -6.62
C VAL A 100 -14.19 -11.52 -7.60
N SER A 101 -14.57 -11.94 -8.81
CA SER A 101 -13.59 -12.29 -9.84
C SER A 101 -12.79 -11.07 -10.30
N VAL A 102 -11.49 -11.28 -10.56
CA VAL A 102 -10.56 -10.20 -10.94
C VAL A 102 -11.01 -9.47 -12.21
N ASN A 103 -11.57 -10.19 -13.19
CA ASN A 103 -12.08 -9.58 -14.41
C ASN A 103 -13.24 -8.61 -14.14
N ARG A 104 -14.16 -8.99 -13.24
CA ARG A 104 -15.27 -8.11 -12.84
C ARG A 104 -14.77 -6.89 -12.06
N ILE A 105 -13.74 -7.07 -11.22
CA ILE A 105 -13.09 -5.96 -10.53
C ILE A 105 -12.46 -4.98 -11.52
N ALA A 106 -11.72 -5.49 -12.51
CA ALA A 106 -11.08 -4.65 -13.53
C ALA A 106 -12.11 -3.80 -14.29
N ASP A 107 -13.19 -4.45 -14.74
CA ASP A 107 -14.31 -3.80 -15.43
C ASP A 107 -15.00 -2.75 -14.56
N GLN A 108 -15.41 -3.10 -13.34
CA GLN A 108 -16.14 -2.18 -12.45
C GLN A 108 -15.30 -0.99 -11.98
N LEU A 109 -13.98 -1.17 -11.81
CA LEU A 109 -13.08 -0.09 -11.37
C LEU A 109 -12.44 0.67 -12.53
N GLY A 110 -12.68 0.28 -13.79
CA GLY A 110 -12.09 0.92 -14.96
C GLY A 110 -10.56 0.82 -15.01
N ILE A 111 -9.97 -0.22 -14.41
CA ILE A 111 -8.52 -0.45 -14.40
C ILE A 111 -8.13 -1.58 -15.37
N SER A 112 -6.87 -1.63 -15.79
CA SER A 112 -6.41 -2.73 -16.63
C SER A 112 -6.49 -4.06 -15.90
N THR A 113 -6.87 -5.12 -16.62
CA THR A 113 -6.91 -6.48 -16.10
C THR A 113 -5.55 -6.90 -15.52
N GLY A 114 -4.45 -6.52 -16.17
CA GLY A 114 -3.10 -6.77 -15.67
C GLY A 114 -2.82 -6.13 -14.32
N ALA A 115 -3.22 -4.86 -14.12
CA ALA A 115 -3.11 -4.20 -12.82
C ALA A 115 -3.97 -4.91 -11.77
N ALA A 116 -5.20 -5.29 -12.12
CA ALA A 116 -6.10 -5.99 -11.22
C ALA A 116 -5.51 -7.34 -10.74
N TYR A 117 -4.99 -8.16 -11.66
CA TYR A 117 -4.33 -9.43 -11.32
C TYR A 117 -3.07 -9.24 -10.48
N LEU A 118 -2.23 -8.25 -10.81
CA LEU A 118 -1.01 -7.96 -10.06
C LEU A 118 -1.33 -7.68 -8.58
N TRP A 119 -2.29 -6.79 -8.32
CA TRP A 119 -2.65 -6.39 -6.95
C TRP A 119 -3.42 -7.49 -6.21
N ALA A 120 -4.31 -8.22 -6.89
CA ALA A 120 -4.98 -9.37 -6.30
C ALA A 120 -3.99 -10.47 -5.89
N ASN A 121 -2.95 -10.72 -6.70
CA ASN A 121 -1.90 -11.69 -6.37
C ASN A 121 -1.01 -11.21 -5.22
N LYS A 122 -0.61 -9.92 -5.21
CA LYS A 122 0.10 -9.34 -4.06
C LYS A 122 -0.67 -9.52 -2.76
N ALA A 123 -1.99 -9.35 -2.76
CA ALA A 123 -2.84 -9.59 -1.60
C ALA A 123 -2.78 -11.06 -1.12
N LYS A 124 -2.86 -12.02 -2.04
CA LYS A 124 -2.80 -13.47 -1.74
C LYS A 124 -1.44 -13.94 -1.24
N CYS A 125 -0.34 -13.44 -1.82
CA CYS A 125 1.02 -13.82 -1.40
C CYS A 125 1.32 -13.41 0.04
N VAL A 126 0.77 -12.27 0.49
CA VAL A 126 0.91 -11.79 1.87
C VAL A 126 0.14 -12.67 2.87
N ASP A 127 -0.99 -13.25 2.45
CA ASP A 127 -1.81 -14.16 3.27
C ASP A 127 -1.17 -15.56 3.41
N ARG A 128 -0.55 -16.08 2.34
CA ARG A 128 0.13 -17.38 2.34
C ARG A 128 1.42 -17.39 3.16
N ALA A 129 2.19 -16.30 3.16
CA ALA A 129 3.42 -16.16 3.96
C ALA A 129 3.19 -16.21 5.48
N ARG A 130 1.93 -16.27 5.95
CA ARG A 130 1.56 -16.42 7.37
C ARG A 130 1.23 -17.87 7.78
N HIS A 131 1.02 -18.78 6.83
CA HIS A 131 0.53 -20.14 7.09
C HIS A 131 1.53 -21.26 6.82
N GLU A 132 2.67 -20.99 6.17
CA GLU A 132 3.79 -21.93 6.06
C GLU A 132 5.02 -21.34 6.76
N PRO A 133 5.69 -22.08 7.68
CA PRO A 133 7.05 -21.70 8.10
C PRO A 133 7.98 -21.76 6.88
N PRO A 134 9.05 -20.94 6.84
CA PRO A 134 9.97 -20.92 5.70
C PRO A 134 10.51 -22.33 5.45
N LEU A 135 10.31 -22.83 4.23
CA LEU A 135 11.03 -24.00 3.76
C LEU A 135 12.51 -23.66 3.82
N GLY A 136 13.22 -24.36 4.69
CA GLY A 136 14.66 -24.47 4.64
C GLY A 136 15.07 -25.90 4.98
N PRO A 137 16.35 -26.22 4.80
CA PRO A 137 17.28 -25.65 3.81
C PRO A 137 16.99 -26.10 2.38
#